data_AF-A0A519D0Q0-F1
#
_entry.id   AF-A0A519D0Q0-F1
#
_cell.length_a   1.000
_cell.length_b   1.000
_cell.length_c   1.000
_cell.angle_alpha   90.00
_cell.angle_beta   90.00
_cell.angle_gamma   90.00
#
_symmetry.space_group_name_H-M   'P 1'
#
loop_
_entity.id
_entity.type
_entity.pdbx_description
1 polymer ?
#
loop_
_entity_poly.entity_id
_entity_poly.type
_entity_poly.pdbx_seq_one_letter_code
_entity_poly.pdbx_strand_id
1 'polypeptide(L)'
;MAKVWALGCGLVGEFVIRKLLAAGHEVGIVDLSIPSELISHQGTDSRIGDVIEILDEIIEEQNHNTGIDSNCSNREVSLFLNLLPGGIGSKVRHILLKQGNTVIDLAFTEQDPSIERDTAVANGGRLIWDIGIAPGFSNLLLAHAQRQFGHLAKGTVKVGGNPQSPDGEWSYMAPFSPADVIAEYTRPARIIRGGKVTEVPAISDKHRIQVGGKGEMEAFLTDGLRSLLTTINANELLEYTVRWPGHIDRFVSLRDSGGLDEDKLLQEWKMKAEIPEFTWMEVIATSLGGDTLRWTIEDEGGDDGSSMARATGLVTTCCALMFIEKPTLLPPGVHPPEALPANEARTIMEYLKQNGVHITGPAIQ
;
A
#
# COMPACT_ATOMS: atom_id res chain seq x y z
N MET A 1 7.11 17.10 17.74
CA MET A 1 6.54 17.71 16.52
C MET A 1 7.59 17.54 15.43
N ALA A 2 7.22 16.97 14.28
CA ALA A 2 8.12 16.72 13.16
C ALA A 2 7.46 17.26 11.88
N LYS A 3 8.24 17.68 10.89
CA LYS A 3 7.75 18.06 9.56
C LYS A 3 7.89 16.88 8.60
N VAL A 4 6.78 16.51 7.95
CA VAL A 4 6.70 15.40 6.98
C VAL A 4 6.24 15.94 5.64
N TRP A 5 6.81 15.48 4.54
CA TRP A 5 6.38 15.87 3.19
C TRP A 5 5.53 14.77 2.57
N ALA A 6 4.25 15.05 2.30
CA ALA A 6 3.34 14.17 1.57
C ALA A 6 3.30 14.56 0.09
N LEU A 7 3.75 13.64 -0.77
CA LEU A 7 3.70 13.77 -2.22
C LEU A 7 2.46 13.02 -2.70
N GLY A 8 1.41 13.75 -3.07
CA GLY A 8 0.10 13.20 -3.38
C GLY A 8 -0.93 13.41 -2.26
N CYS A 9 -2.10 13.92 -2.64
CA CYS A 9 -3.25 14.23 -1.79
C CYS A 9 -4.54 13.61 -2.34
N GLY A 10 -4.43 12.45 -3.01
CA GLY A 10 -5.59 11.64 -3.40
C GLY A 10 -6.27 10.98 -2.18
N LEU A 11 -7.22 10.07 -2.42
CA LEU A 11 -8.06 9.47 -1.38
C LEU A 11 -7.28 8.95 -0.14
N VAL A 12 -6.26 8.12 -0.36
CA VAL A 12 -5.43 7.60 0.75
C VAL A 12 -4.47 8.67 1.26
N GLY A 13 -3.94 9.51 0.38
CA GLY A 13 -2.99 10.56 0.73
C GLY A 13 -3.58 11.59 1.70
N GLU A 14 -4.77 12.09 1.38
CA GLU A 14 -5.54 12.98 2.24
C GLU A 14 -5.79 12.37 3.63
N PHE A 15 -6.17 11.08 3.69
CA PHE A 15 -6.37 10.38 4.96
C PHE A 15 -5.10 10.37 5.82
N VAL A 16 -3.96 10.00 5.23
CA VAL A 16 -2.66 9.95 5.92
C VAL A 16 -2.25 11.35 6.41
N ILE A 17 -2.40 12.38 5.57
CA ILE A 17 -2.12 13.78 5.93
C ILE A 17 -2.95 14.19 7.15
N ARG A 18 -4.28 13.95 7.14
CA ARG A 18 -5.17 14.29 8.24
C ARG A 18 -4.79 13.57 9.54
N LYS A 19 -4.39 12.30 9.47
CA LYS A 19 -3.96 11.55 10.66
C LYS A 19 -2.65 12.09 11.25
N LEU A 20 -1.70 12.48 10.41
CA LEU A 20 -0.44 13.08 10.88
C LEU A 20 -0.65 14.46 11.50
N LEU A 21 -1.52 15.28 10.91
CA LEU A 21 -1.93 16.56 11.49
C LEU A 21 -2.62 16.36 12.84
N ALA A 22 -3.54 15.40 12.94
CA ALA A 22 -4.21 15.06 14.21
C ALA A 22 -3.26 14.54 15.29
N ALA A 23 -2.15 13.89 14.89
CA ALA A 23 -1.06 13.49 15.78
C ALA A 23 -0.11 14.64 16.17
N GLY A 24 -0.35 15.86 15.69
CA GLY A 24 0.40 17.06 16.06
C GLY A 24 1.70 17.25 15.28
N HIS A 25 1.80 16.67 14.08
CA HIS A 25 2.92 16.88 13.15
C HIS A 25 2.57 17.96 12.12
N GLU A 26 3.60 18.58 11.56
CA GLU A 26 3.45 19.49 10.41
C GLU A 26 3.57 18.69 9.12
N VAL A 27 2.75 19.02 8.13
CA VAL A 27 2.72 18.30 6.86
C VAL A 27 2.88 19.27 5.69
N GLY A 28 3.99 19.16 4.97
CA GLY A 28 4.11 19.75 3.64
C GLY A 28 3.36 18.90 2.63
N ILE A 29 2.50 19.50 1.81
CA ILE A 29 1.62 18.77 0.88
C ILE A 29 1.93 19.24 -0.54
N VAL A 30 2.19 18.30 -1.44
CA VAL A 30 2.39 18.58 -2.86
C VAL A 30 1.39 17.76 -3.66
N ASP A 31 0.50 18.43 -4.39
CA ASP A 31 -0.43 17.79 -5.33
C ASP A 31 -0.88 18.80 -6.40
N LEU A 32 -1.40 18.30 -7.52
CA LEU A 32 -2.07 19.11 -8.54
C LEU A 32 -3.35 19.77 -8.01
N SER A 33 -3.99 19.14 -7.01
CA SER A 33 -5.17 19.67 -6.34
C SER A 33 -5.12 19.31 -4.85
N ILE A 34 -5.26 20.33 -3.99
CA ILE A 34 -5.30 20.16 -2.54
C ILE A 34 -6.64 20.70 -2.02
N PRO A 35 -7.38 19.94 -1.19
CA PRO A 35 -8.61 20.41 -0.54
C PRO A 35 -8.40 21.72 0.23
N SER A 36 -9.36 22.65 0.14
CA SER A 36 -9.25 23.99 0.75
C SER A 36 -9.14 23.92 2.29
N GLU A 37 -9.71 22.88 2.89
CA GLU A 37 -9.62 22.60 4.32
C GLU A 37 -8.19 22.25 4.73
N LEU A 38 -7.42 21.57 3.87
CA LEU A 38 -6.01 21.26 4.13
C LEU A 38 -5.13 22.48 3.88
N ILE A 39 -5.42 23.28 2.85
CA ILE A 39 -4.70 24.53 2.57
C ILE A 39 -4.83 25.51 3.76
N SER A 40 -5.99 25.57 4.40
CA SER A 40 -6.25 26.48 5.51
C SER A 40 -5.90 25.91 6.90
N HIS A 41 -5.51 24.64 6.99
CA HIS A 41 -5.22 23.99 8.26
C HIS A 41 -3.91 24.51 8.88
N GLN A 42 -3.92 24.74 10.19
CA GLN A 42 -2.69 25.13 10.89
C GLN A 42 -1.69 23.95 10.90
N GLY A 43 -0.46 24.16 10.43
CA GLY A 43 0.56 23.11 10.36
C GLY A 43 0.66 22.44 8.99
N THR A 44 -0.04 22.94 7.97
CA THR A 44 0.22 22.56 6.57
C THR A 44 1.10 23.57 5.85
N ASP A 45 1.93 23.06 4.94
CA ASP A 45 2.70 23.84 3.95
C ASP A 45 2.31 23.32 2.57
N SER A 46 1.27 23.92 1.97
CA SER A 46 0.63 23.42 0.75
C SER A 46 1.27 24.02 -0.50
N ARG A 47 1.72 23.16 -1.42
CA ARG A 47 2.31 23.51 -2.72
C ARG A 47 1.47 22.87 -3.83
N ILE A 48 0.69 23.68 -4.54
CA ILE A 48 -0.17 23.20 -5.63
C ILE A 48 0.65 23.20 -6.94
N GLY A 49 0.84 22.03 -7.55
CA GLY A 49 1.49 21.89 -8.85
C GLY A 49 2.08 20.49 -9.07
N ASP A 50 2.87 20.36 -10.14
CA ASP A 50 3.52 19.08 -10.48
C ASP A 50 4.64 18.79 -9.48
N VAL A 51 4.58 17.62 -8.86
CA VAL A 51 5.58 17.19 -7.88
C VAL A 51 6.99 17.17 -8.46
N ILE A 52 7.17 16.84 -9.74
CA ILE A 52 8.49 16.79 -10.37
C ILE A 52 9.10 18.19 -10.50
N GLU A 53 8.27 19.21 -10.70
CA GLU A 53 8.72 20.61 -10.81
C GLU A 53 9.03 21.22 -9.44
N ILE A 54 8.25 20.86 -8.42
CA ILE A 54 8.33 21.47 -7.08
C ILE A 54 9.37 20.79 -6.18
N LEU A 55 9.70 19.51 -6.43
CA LEU A 55 10.47 18.71 -5.50
C LEU A 55 11.90 19.24 -5.26
N ASP A 56 12.55 19.77 -6.29
CA ASP A 56 13.89 20.36 -6.16
C ASP A 56 13.86 21.60 -5.26
N GLU A 57 12.86 22.47 -5.41
CA GLU A 57 12.68 23.65 -4.54
C GLU A 57 12.49 23.24 -3.07
N ILE A 58 11.67 22.22 -2.81
CA ILE A 58 11.45 21.70 -1.46
C ILE A 58 12.77 21.19 -0.86
N ILE A 59 13.52 20.40 -1.62
CA ILE A 59 14.81 19.85 -1.17
C ILE A 59 15.80 20.97 -0.87
N GLU A 60 15.86 22.00 -1.71
CA GLU A 60 16.72 23.16 -1.49
C GLU A 60 16.34 23.92 -0.22
N GLU A 61 15.06 24.19 0.01
CA GLU A 61 14.57 24.85 1.23
C GLU A 61 14.94 24.07 2.50
N GLN A 62 14.85 22.73 2.48
CA GLN A 62 15.25 21.89 3.61
C GLN A 62 16.76 21.99 3.90
N ASN A 63 17.59 22.03 2.86
CA ASN A 63 19.04 22.13 3.00
C ASN A 63 19.48 23.51 3.52
N HIS A 64 18.80 24.60 3.13
CA HIS A 64 19.13 25.96 3.59
C HIS A 64 18.72 26.20 5.04
N ASN A 65 17.55 25.72 5.48
CA ASN A 65 17.05 25.92 6.84
C ASN A 65 17.85 25.18 7.93
N THR A 66 18.62 24.16 7.54
CA THR A 66 19.42 23.36 8.48
C THR A 66 20.86 23.90 8.65
N GLY A 67 21.26 24.95 7.91
CA GLY A 67 22.59 25.56 8.03
C GLY A 67 23.76 24.59 7.76
N ILE A 68 23.51 23.55 6.96
CA ILE A 68 24.43 22.42 6.79
C ILE A 68 25.51 22.78 5.77
N ASP A 69 26.73 22.91 6.28
CA ASP A 69 27.96 22.81 5.48
C ASP A 69 28.04 21.38 4.91
N SER A 70 28.33 21.25 3.62
CA SER A 70 28.34 19.98 2.83
C SER A 70 29.18 18.80 3.39
N ASN A 71 29.87 18.99 4.52
CA ASN A 71 30.73 18.02 5.21
C ASN A 71 30.22 17.56 6.60
N CYS A 72 29.01 17.96 7.04
CA CYS A 72 28.53 17.62 8.39
C CYS A 72 27.58 16.41 8.42
N SER A 73 27.95 15.39 9.19
CA SER A 73 27.27 14.09 9.34
C SER A 73 25.95 14.11 10.15
N ASN A 74 25.38 15.28 10.41
CA ASN A 74 24.16 15.49 11.22
C ASN A 74 23.03 16.11 10.37
N ARG A 75 22.78 15.55 9.19
CA ARG A 75 21.64 15.94 8.35
C ARG A 75 20.36 15.48 9.08
N GLU A 76 19.48 16.43 9.45
CA GLU A 76 18.13 16.05 9.86
C GLU A 76 17.49 15.29 8.70
N VAL A 77 17.17 14.02 8.94
CA VAL A 77 16.60 13.17 7.91
C VAL A 77 15.16 13.60 7.67
N SER A 78 14.89 14.23 6.54
CA SER A 78 13.53 14.57 6.13
C SER A 78 12.77 13.30 5.77
N LEU A 79 11.55 13.16 6.31
CA LEU A 79 10.63 12.07 6.01
C LEU A 79 9.69 12.49 4.88
N PHE A 80 9.70 11.73 3.79
CA PHE A 80 8.80 11.89 2.65
C PHE A 80 7.85 10.70 2.58
N LEU A 81 6.57 10.98 2.31
CA LEU A 81 5.55 10.00 2.01
C LEU A 81 5.28 10.08 0.51
N ASN A 82 5.59 9.01 -0.22
CA ASN A 82 5.27 8.90 -1.62
C ASN A 82 3.88 8.26 -1.77
N LEU A 83 2.87 9.12 -1.95
CA LEU A 83 1.43 8.79 -2.03
C LEU A 83 0.90 9.02 -3.46
N LEU A 84 1.81 9.04 -4.44
CA LEU A 84 1.54 9.30 -5.85
C LEU A 84 1.06 8.04 -6.58
N PRO A 85 0.38 8.18 -7.74
CA PRO A 85 0.17 7.08 -8.67
C PRO A 85 1.49 6.44 -9.12
N GLY A 86 1.51 5.14 -9.38
CA GLY A 86 2.73 4.37 -9.66
C GLY A 86 3.66 4.96 -10.73
N GLY A 87 3.09 5.42 -11.84
CA GLY A 87 3.86 5.99 -12.96
C GLY A 87 4.66 7.24 -12.58
N ILE A 88 4.18 8.04 -11.61
CA ILE A 88 4.86 9.24 -11.12
C ILE A 88 5.70 8.87 -9.88
N GLY A 89 5.16 8.04 -8.98
CA GLY A 89 5.82 7.62 -7.75
C GLY A 89 7.17 6.94 -7.98
N SER A 90 7.36 6.22 -9.08
CA SER A 90 8.67 5.66 -9.44
C SER A 90 9.75 6.72 -9.66
N LYS A 91 9.39 7.88 -10.24
CA LYS A 91 10.34 8.93 -10.67
C LYS A 91 10.89 9.72 -9.49
N VAL A 92 10.11 9.91 -8.43
CA VAL A 92 10.53 10.71 -7.26
C VAL A 92 11.49 9.96 -6.35
N ARG A 93 11.47 8.62 -6.33
CA ARG A 93 12.33 7.79 -5.47
C ARG A 93 13.80 8.13 -5.62
N HIS A 94 14.29 8.15 -6.86
CA HIS A 94 15.70 8.43 -7.14
C HIS A 94 16.13 9.81 -6.61
N ILE A 95 15.32 10.83 -6.89
CA ILE A 95 15.57 12.23 -6.48
C ILE A 95 15.69 12.31 -4.96
N LEU A 96 14.72 11.73 -4.24
CA LEU A 96 14.68 11.73 -2.79
C LEU A 96 15.84 10.95 -2.16
N LEU A 97 16.12 9.75 -2.67
CA LEU A 97 17.16 8.87 -2.12
C LEU A 97 18.57 9.41 -2.37
N LYS A 98 18.80 10.08 -3.49
CA LYS A 98 20.06 10.78 -3.78
C LYS A 98 20.37 11.88 -2.77
N GLN A 99 19.34 12.43 -2.12
CA GLN A 99 19.49 13.41 -1.04
C GLN A 99 19.61 12.77 0.35
N GLY A 100 19.62 11.44 0.45
CA GLY A 100 19.72 10.75 1.74
C GLY A 100 18.43 10.78 2.56
N ASN A 101 17.29 11.10 1.94
CA ASN A 101 16.00 11.15 2.63
C ASN A 101 15.47 9.78 3.02
N THR A 102 14.58 9.75 4.00
CA THR A 102 13.74 8.58 4.30
C THR A 102 12.42 8.72 3.55
N VAL A 103 12.04 7.68 2.82
CA VAL A 103 10.84 7.62 2.00
C VAL A 103 10.00 6.43 2.45
N ILE A 104 8.76 6.71 2.85
CA ILE A 104 7.72 5.70 3.04
C ILE A 104 6.85 5.75 1.79
N ASP A 105 6.79 4.63 1.09
CA ASP A 105 6.29 4.59 -0.26
C ASP A 105 5.09 3.67 -0.38
N LEU A 106 3.96 4.28 -0.72
CA LEU A 106 2.70 3.61 -1.00
C LEU A 106 2.50 3.40 -2.51
N ALA A 107 3.28 4.07 -3.36
CA ALA A 107 3.08 4.01 -4.81
C ALA A 107 3.28 2.59 -5.34
N PHE A 108 2.22 2.01 -5.91
CA PHE A 108 2.26 0.69 -6.52
C PHE A 108 2.92 0.79 -7.90
N THR A 109 4.09 0.18 -8.09
CA THR A 109 4.86 0.30 -9.34
C THR A 109 5.15 -1.04 -9.97
N GLU A 110 5.12 -1.10 -11.29
CA GLU A 110 5.56 -2.29 -12.04
C GLU A 110 7.05 -2.57 -11.82
N GLN A 111 7.88 -1.52 -11.82
CA GLN A 111 9.30 -1.63 -11.53
C GLN A 111 9.53 -1.94 -10.05
N ASP A 112 10.36 -2.95 -9.79
CA ASP A 112 10.83 -3.31 -8.46
C ASP A 112 11.69 -2.16 -7.88
N PRO A 113 11.34 -1.58 -6.72
CA PRO A 113 12.07 -0.45 -6.15
C PRO A 113 13.51 -0.77 -5.74
N SER A 114 13.89 -2.06 -5.67
CA SER A 114 15.26 -2.48 -5.35
C SER A 114 16.32 -1.95 -6.31
N ILE A 115 15.93 -1.47 -7.50
CA ILE A 115 16.84 -0.76 -8.43
C ILE A 115 17.48 0.49 -7.80
N GLU A 116 16.85 1.09 -6.80
CA GLU A 116 17.36 2.28 -6.11
C GLU A 116 18.30 1.95 -4.94
N ARG A 117 18.64 0.67 -4.71
CA ARG A 117 19.44 0.24 -3.56
C ARG A 117 20.80 0.92 -3.50
N ASP A 118 21.51 0.96 -4.62
CA ASP A 118 22.85 1.55 -4.68
C ASP A 118 22.81 3.05 -4.40
N THR A 119 21.84 3.77 -4.99
CA THR A 119 21.57 5.18 -4.73
C THR A 119 21.29 5.43 -3.24
N ALA A 120 20.40 4.63 -2.65
CA ALA A 120 20.01 4.76 -1.26
C ALA A 120 21.20 4.53 -0.30
N VAL A 121 21.96 3.45 -0.49
CA VAL A 121 23.10 3.12 0.37
C VAL A 121 24.20 4.18 0.24
N ALA A 122 24.54 4.61 -0.98
CA ALA A 122 25.61 5.57 -1.22
C ALA A 122 25.34 6.94 -0.57
N ASN A 123 24.08 7.34 -0.46
CA ASN A 123 23.69 8.66 0.05
C ASN A 123 23.08 8.61 1.46
N GLY A 124 23.02 7.43 2.10
CA GLY A 124 22.42 7.28 3.43
C GLY A 124 20.88 7.33 3.45
N GLY A 125 20.25 7.24 2.27
CA GLY A 125 18.81 7.26 2.08
C GLY A 125 18.14 5.94 2.45
N ARG A 126 16.85 6.00 2.78
CA ARG A 126 16.04 4.84 3.18
C ARG A 126 14.76 4.85 2.37
N LEU A 127 14.44 3.74 1.73
CA LEU A 127 13.14 3.51 1.13
C LEU A 127 12.51 2.30 1.79
N ILE A 128 11.30 2.47 2.33
CA ILE A 128 10.42 1.37 2.62
C ILE A 128 9.21 1.46 1.68
N TRP A 129 9.01 0.41 0.88
CA TRP A 129 8.01 0.39 -0.20
C TRP A 129 6.86 -0.56 0.12
N ASP A 130 5.75 -0.38 -0.60
CA ASP A 130 4.53 -1.17 -0.47
C ASP A 130 3.89 -1.12 0.92
N ILE A 131 3.83 0.07 1.53
CA ILE A 131 3.31 0.25 2.88
C ILE A 131 1.80 0.55 2.86
N GLY A 132 1.02 -0.43 2.41
CA GLY A 132 -0.45 -0.41 2.40
C GLY A 132 -1.09 -1.61 3.09
N ILE A 133 -2.33 -1.94 2.74
CA ILE A 133 -3.04 -3.12 3.26
C ILE A 133 -2.51 -4.42 2.62
N ALA A 134 -2.52 -4.47 1.29
CA ALA A 134 -1.91 -5.50 0.46
C ALA A 134 -1.49 -4.85 -0.87
N PRO A 135 -0.18 -4.82 -1.20
CA PRO A 135 0.95 -5.25 -0.37
C PRO A 135 1.14 -4.34 0.86
N GLY A 136 1.83 -4.86 1.89
CA GLY A 136 2.13 -4.14 3.14
C GLY A 136 1.80 -4.94 4.39
N PHE A 137 0.63 -4.73 4.97
CA PHE A 137 0.23 -5.49 6.15
C PHE A 137 0.07 -6.99 5.85
N SER A 138 -0.41 -7.35 4.65
CA SER A 138 -0.40 -8.74 4.16
C SER A 138 0.99 -9.38 4.24
N ASN A 139 2.03 -8.64 3.82
CA ASN A 139 3.42 -9.09 3.85
C ASN A 139 3.91 -9.34 5.27
N LEU A 140 3.63 -8.41 6.18
CA LEU A 140 4.03 -8.50 7.58
C LEU A 140 3.42 -9.73 8.27
N LEU A 141 2.16 -10.07 7.95
CA LEU A 141 1.47 -11.24 8.48
C LEU A 141 2.10 -12.55 7.98
N LEU A 142 2.40 -12.66 6.69
CA LEU A 142 3.09 -13.83 6.14
C LEU A 142 4.51 -13.98 6.68
N ALA A 143 5.23 -12.87 6.84
CA ALA A 143 6.56 -12.87 7.45
C ALA A 143 6.51 -13.30 8.93
N HIS A 144 5.48 -12.88 9.67
CA HIS A 144 5.24 -13.37 11.03
C HIS A 144 4.99 -14.88 11.05
N ALA A 145 4.13 -15.39 10.17
CA ALA A 145 3.88 -16.82 10.07
C ALA A 145 5.13 -17.63 9.72
N GLN A 146 5.95 -17.14 8.78
CA GLN A 146 7.24 -17.76 8.46
C GLN A 146 8.20 -17.77 9.65
N ARG A 147 8.25 -16.71 10.47
CA ARG A 147 9.08 -16.72 11.69
C ARG A 147 8.65 -17.80 12.68
N GLN A 148 7.36 -18.11 12.74
CA GLN A 148 6.81 -19.13 13.63
C GLN A 148 6.98 -20.56 13.07
N PHE A 149 6.73 -20.75 11.78
CA PHE A 149 6.69 -22.08 11.16
C PHE A 149 7.94 -22.47 10.38
N GLY A 150 8.84 -21.52 10.10
CA GLY A 150 9.91 -21.70 9.12
C GLY A 150 9.32 -21.77 7.70
N HIS A 151 9.75 -22.77 6.93
CA HIS A 151 9.26 -23.00 5.57
C HIS A 151 7.76 -23.31 5.57
N LEU A 152 6.99 -22.58 4.75
CA LEU A 152 5.54 -22.73 4.69
C LEU A 152 5.13 -23.83 3.69
N ALA A 153 4.12 -24.63 4.03
CA ALA A 153 3.46 -25.48 3.06
C ALA A 153 2.65 -24.63 2.07
N LYS A 154 1.92 -23.63 2.57
CA LYS A 154 1.11 -22.73 1.76
C LYS A 154 0.93 -21.39 2.44
N GLY A 155 1.03 -20.30 1.69
CA GLY A 155 0.53 -18.98 2.07
C GLY A 155 -0.50 -18.49 1.06
N THR A 156 -1.57 -17.86 1.52
CA THR A 156 -2.54 -17.18 0.64
C THR A 156 -2.92 -15.82 1.19
N VAL A 157 -2.93 -14.82 0.32
CA VAL A 157 -3.57 -13.51 0.56
C VAL A 157 -4.82 -13.45 -0.32
N LYS A 158 -5.95 -13.06 0.24
CA LYS A 158 -7.15 -12.70 -0.53
C LYS A 158 -7.57 -11.31 -0.11
N VAL A 159 -7.73 -10.38 -1.05
CA VAL A 159 -7.98 -8.97 -0.71
C VAL A 159 -8.93 -8.30 -1.69
N GLY A 160 -9.79 -7.40 -1.22
CA GLY A 160 -10.63 -6.58 -2.09
C GLY A 160 -11.28 -5.41 -1.36
N GLY A 161 -11.31 -4.25 -2.04
CA GLY A 161 -12.20 -3.14 -1.73
C GLY A 161 -13.41 -3.18 -2.66
N ASN A 162 -14.61 -3.17 -2.10
CA ASN A 162 -15.86 -3.35 -2.85
C ASN A 162 -16.98 -2.47 -2.28
N PRO A 163 -17.99 -2.09 -3.08
CA PRO A 163 -19.23 -1.55 -2.55
C PRO A 163 -19.88 -2.50 -1.55
N GLN A 164 -20.61 -2.00 -0.56
CA GLN A 164 -21.32 -2.83 0.44
C GLN A 164 -22.33 -3.79 -0.17
N SER A 165 -22.91 -3.42 -1.31
CA SER A 165 -23.90 -4.21 -2.05
C SER A 165 -23.60 -4.17 -3.54
N PRO A 166 -23.87 -5.26 -4.30
CA PRO A 166 -23.80 -5.22 -5.75
C PRO A 166 -24.91 -4.34 -6.34
N ASP A 167 -24.61 -3.71 -7.48
CA ASP A 167 -25.48 -2.75 -8.18
C ASP A 167 -26.08 -3.31 -9.48
N GLY A 168 -25.73 -4.53 -9.87
CA GLY A 168 -26.15 -5.15 -11.13
C GLY A 168 -25.43 -4.61 -12.38
N GLU A 169 -24.53 -3.63 -12.22
CA GLU A 169 -23.69 -3.11 -13.29
C GLU A 169 -22.26 -3.66 -13.17
N TRP A 170 -21.34 -2.90 -12.58
CA TRP A 170 -19.96 -3.32 -12.35
C TRP A 170 -19.78 -3.91 -10.97
N SER A 171 -20.65 -3.55 -10.02
CA SER A 171 -20.56 -3.90 -8.60
C SER A 171 -19.17 -3.62 -8.06
N TYR A 172 -18.59 -2.50 -8.51
CA TYR A 172 -17.23 -2.10 -8.23
C TYR A 172 -17.07 -0.60 -8.40
N MET A 173 -16.29 -0.02 -7.50
CA MET A 173 -15.69 1.30 -7.64
C MET A 173 -14.22 1.13 -7.29
N ALA A 174 -13.34 1.74 -8.06
CA ALA A 174 -11.91 1.69 -7.83
C ALA A 174 -11.59 2.55 -6.60
N PRO A 175 -11.11 1.93 -5.51
CA PRO A 175 -10.81 2.66 -4.29
C PRO A 175 -9.37 3.25 -4.32
N PHE A 176 -8.68 3.10 -5.44
CA PHE A 176 -7.43 3.72 -5.84
C PHE A 176 -7.44 3.92 -7.36
N SER A 177 -6.31 4.32 -7.96
CA SER A 177 -6.17 4.55 -9.42
C SER A 177 -6.82 3.44 -10.25
N PRO A 178 -7.89 3.72 -11.03
CA PRO A 178 -8.52 2.69 -11.84
C PRO A 178 -7.60 2.12 -12.93
N ALA A 179 -6.62 2.90 -13.39
CA ALA A 179 -5.59 2.42 -14.31
C ALA A 179 -4.74 1.30 -13.68
N ASP A 180 -4.42 1.41 -12.39
CA ASP A 180 -3.67 0.38 -11.67
C ASP A 180 -4.52 -0.89 -11.50
N VAL A 181 -5.85 -0.75 -11.32
CA VAL A 181 -6.78 -1.90 -11.30
C VAL A 181 -6.81 -2.62 -12.65
N ILE A 182 -6.86 -1.89 -13.76
CA ILE A 182 -6.81 -2.50 -15.11
C ILE A 182 -5.47 -3.22 -15.32
N ALA A 183 -4.37 -2.65 -14.82
CA ALA A 183 -3.06 -3.30 -14.87
C ALA A 183 -3.04 -4.63 -14.08
N GLU A 184 -3.70 -4.70 -12.92
CA GLU A 184 -3.85 -5.96 -12.17
C GLU A 184 -4.59 -7.05 -12.96
N TYR A 185 -5.55 -6.67 -13.80
CA TYR A 185 -6.39 -7.60 -14.56
C TYR A 185 -5.76 -8.05 -15.87
N THR A 186 -4.70 -7.38 -16.31
CA THR A 186 -4.05 -7.63 -17.61
C THR A 186 -2.64 -8.16 -17.48
N ARG A 187 -1.90 -7.82 -16.42
CA ARG A 187 -0.55 -8.30 -16.17
C ARG A 187 -0.56 -9.74 -15.63
N PRO A 188 0.26 -10.66 -16.17
CA PRO A 188 0.44 -11.99 -15.60
C PRO A 188 0.77 -11.95 -14.10
N ALA A 189 0.23 -12.90 -13.35
CA ALA A 189 0.48 -13.02 -11.91
C ALA A 189 1.71 -13.89 -11.66
N ARG A 190 2.64 -13.40 -10.85
CA ARG A 190 3.75 -14.21 -10.33
C ARG A 190 3.33 -14.84 -9.00
N ILE A 191 3.46 -16.15 -8.92
CA ILE A 191 3.14 -16.96 -7.74
C ILE A 191 4.32 -17.84 -7.34
N ILE A 192 4.29 -18.44 -6.15
CA ILE A 192 5.18 -19.56 -5.83
C ILE A 192 4.39 -20.86 -5.97
N ARG A 193 4.92 -21.79 -6.77
CA ARG A 193 4.39 -23.14 -6.97
C ARG A 193 5.52 -24.15 -6.96
N GLY A 194 5.40 -25.18 -6.13
CA GLY A 194 6.48 -26.16 -5.91
C GLY A 194 7.79 -25.51 -5.45
N GLY A 195 7.72 -24.43 -4.67
CA GLY A 195 8.89 -23.70 -4.17
C GLY A 195 9.61 -22.84 -5.20
N LYS A 196 9.00 -22.58 -6.36
CA LYS A 196 9.59 -21.74 -7.43
C LYS A 196 8.62 -20.66 -7.86
N VAL A 197 9.17 -19.47 -8.14
CA VAL A 197 8.42 -18.40 -8.79
C VAL A 197 7.95 -18.88 -10.16
N THR A 198 6.65 -18.79 -10.40
CA THR A 198 5.98 -19.21 -11.62
C THR A 198 5.04 -18.10 -12.07
N GLU A 199 5.09 -17.76 -13.34
CA GLU A 199 4.14 -16.81 -13.94
C GLU A 199 2.91 -17.56 -14.47
N VAL A 200 1.73 -17.02 -14.19
CA VAL A 200 0.44 -17.56 -14.66
C VAL A 200 -0.41 -16.43 -15.26
N PRO A 201 -1.38 -16.73 -16.13
CA PRO A 201 -2.27 -15.71 -16.68
C PRO A 201 -2.99 -14.91 -15.58
N ALA A 202 -3.18 -13.62 -15.81
CA ALA A 202 -4.02 -12.77 -14.96
C ALA A 202 -5.43 -13.39 -14.85
N ILE A 203 -6.09 -13.21 -13.70
CA ILE A 203 -7.48 -13.67 -13.49
C ILE A 203 -7.63 -15.22 -13.51
N SER A 204 -6.52 -15.95 -13.59
CA SER A 204 -6.56 -17.42 -13.51
C SER A 204 -6.93 -17.90 -12.10
N ASP A 205 -7.27 -19.19 -12.00
CA ASP A 205 -7.72 -19.83 -10.76
C ASP A 205 -8.92 -19.11 -10.12
N LYS A 206 -9.86 -18.64 -10.95
CA LYS A 206 -11.10 -18.00 -10.52
C LYS A 206 -12.00 -19.01 -9.80
N HIS A 207 -12.40 -18.71 -8.57
CA HIS A 207 -13.30 -19.56 -7.78
C HIS A 207 -14.16 -18.74 -6.82
N ARG A 208 -15.22 -19.36 -6.28
CA ARG A 208 -16.11 -18.74 -5.30
C ARG A 208 -15.58 -18.91 -3.88
N ILE A 209 -15.75 -17.89 -3.06
CA ILE A 209 -15.39 -17.87 -1.63
C ILE A 209 -16.56 -17.33 -0.80
N GLN A 210 -16.58 -17.64 0.49
CA GLN A 210 -17.51 -17.06 1.45
C GLN A 210 -16.80 -15.94 2.23
N VAL A 211 -17.34 -14.73 2.16
CA VAL A 211 -16.87 -13.56 2.91
C VAL A 211 -17.87 -13.27 4.02
N GLY A 212 -17.39 -13.23 5.27
CA GLY A 212 -18.22 -13.00 6.45
C GLY A 212 -19.03 -11.71 6.32
N GLY A 213 -20.33 -11.76 6.62
CA GLY A 213 -21.22 -10.60 6.51
C GLY A 213 -21.61 -10.18 5.09
N LYS A 214 -20.89 -10.62 4.04
CA LYS A 214 -21.14 -10.23 2.63
C LYS A 214 -21.71 -11.37 1.78
N GLY A 215 -21.45 -12.63 2.16
CA GLY A 215 -21.92 -13.81 1.45
C GLY A 215 -20.91 -14.29 0.40
N GLU A 216 -21.40 -14.75 -0.73
CA GLU A 216 -20.56 -15.37 -1.76
C GLU A 216 -19.90 -14.31 -2.67
N MET A 217 -18.58 -14.41 -2.83
CA MET A 217 -17.76 -13.54 -3.68
C MET A 217 -16.84 -14.36 -4.59
N GLU A 218 -16.22 -13.72 -5.57
CA GLU A 218 -15.25 -14.36 -6.48
C GLU A 218 -13.83 -13.94 -6.13
N ALA A 219 -12.90 -14.90 -6.15
CA ALA A 219 -11.47 -14.69 -5.97
C ALA A 219 -10.72 -15.16 -7.23
N PHE A 220 -9.72 -14.42 -7.68
CA PHE A 220 -8.89 -14.74 -8.85
C PHE A 220 -7.47 -14.21 -8.69
N LEU A 221 -6.49 -14.87 -9.32
CA LEU A 221 -5.07 -14.53 -9.13
C LEU A 221 -4.70 -13.17 -9.74
N THR A 222 -3.94 -12.40 -8.96
CA THR A 222 -3.35 -11.09 -9.33
C THR A 222 -1.91 -10.98 -8.83
N ASP A 223 -1.14 -10.07 -9.41
CA ASP A 223 0.32 -9.95 -9.19
C ASP A 223 0.69 -9.10 -7.95
N GLY A 224 0.09 -9.38 -6.79
CA GLY A 224 0.28 -8.58 -5.58
C GLY A 224 1.31 -9.10 -4.57
N LEU A 225 1.85 -10.32 -4.76
CA LEU A 225 2.85 -10.90 -3.84
C LEU A 225 4.16 -10.10 -3.77
N ARG A 226 4.57 -9.50 -4.89
CA ARG A 226 5.73 -8.59 -4.99
C ARG A 226 6.96 -9.10 -4.23
N SER A 227 7.42 -8.42 -3.19
CA SER A 227 8.63 -8.79 -2.43
C SER A 227 8.55 -10.20 -1.82
N LEU A 228 7.36 -10.68 -1.49
CA LEU A 228 7.12 -11.99 -0.88
C LEU A 228 7.60 -13.15 -1.76
N LEU A 229 7.68 -12.95 -3.07
CA LEU A 229 8.25 -13.92 -4.01
C LEU A 229 9.71 -14.28 -3.70
N THR A 230 10.42 -13.42 -2.98
CA THR A 230 11.84 -13.58 -2.64
C THR A 230 12.12 -13.64 -1.15
N THR A 231 11.21 -13.15 -0.31
CA THR A 231 11.38 -13.07 1.15
C THR A 231 10.67 -14.18 1.92
N ILE A 232 9.69 -14.85 1.30
CA ILE A 232 8.96 -15.97 1.90
C ILE A 232 9.32 -17.29 1.23
N ASN A 233 9.83 -18.22 2.02
CA ASN A 233 10.08 -19.61 1.67
C ASN A 233 8.79 -20.42 1.86
N ALA A 234 8.16 -20.79 0.75
CA ALA A 234 6.93 -21.58 0.75
C ALA A 234 6.92 -22.60 -0.40
N ASN A 235 6.19 -23.71 -0.26
CA ASN A 235 5.90 -24.57 -1.42
C ASN A 235 4.88 -23.91 -2.36
N GLU A 236 3.87 -23.26 -1.78
CA GLU A 236 2.82 -22.53 -2.49
C GLU A 236 2.66 -21.14 -1.87
N LEU A 237 2.66 -20.08 -2.69
CA LEU A 237 2.33 -18.72 -2.25
C LEU A 237 1.49 -18.05 -3.34
N LEU A 238 0.31 -17.58 -2.97
CA LEU A 238 -0.72 -17.13 -3.89
C LEU A 238 -1.37 -15.85 -3.37
N GLU A 239 -1.67 -14.91 -4.25
CA GLU A 239 -2.50 -13.75 -3.95
C GLU A 239 -3.69 -13.68 -4.88
N TYR A 240 -4.87 -13.42 -4.30
CA TYR A 240 -6.12 -13.33 -5.01
C TYR A 240 -6.80 -11.98 -4.76
N THR A 241 -7.26 -11.35 -5.83
CA THR A 241 -8.18 -10.22 -5.76
C THR A 241 -9.61 -10.74 -5.59
N VAL A 242 -10.37 -10.12 -4.69
CA VAL A 242 -11.75 -10.48 -4.36
C VAL A 242 -12.73 -9.42 -4.86
N ARG A 243 -13.76 -9.86 -5.59
CA ARG A 243 -14.80 -9.00 -6.18
C ARG A 243 -16.18 -9.61 -6.02
N TRP A 244 -17.21 -8.77 -6.13
CA TRP A 244 -18.58 -9.25 -6.27
C TRP A 244 -18.73 -10.13 -7.52
N PRO A 245 -19.54 -11.20 -7.46
CA PRO A 245 -19.73 -12.10 -8.59
C PRO A 245 -20.17 -11.37 -9.86
N GLY A 246 -19.56 -11.71 -10.99
CA GLY A 246 -19.89 -11.17 -12.31
C GLY A 246 -19.08 -9.94 -12.73
N HIS A 247 -18.43 -9.24 -11.80
CA HIS A 247 -17.53 -8.12 -12.11
C HIS A 247 -16.44 -8.54 -13.10
N ILE A 248 -15.71 -9.60 -12.77
CA ILE A 248 -14.55 -10.01 -13.55
C ILE A 248 -14.95 -10.70 -14.86
N ASP A 249 -16.10 -11.39 -14.88
CA ASP A 249 -16.65 -11.98 -16.10
C ASP A 249 -17.04 -10.91 -17.12
N ARG A 250 -17.60 -9.79 -16.65
CA ARG A 250 -17.90 -8.63 -17.51
C ARG A 250 -16.62 -8.05 -18.10
N PHE A 251 -15.58 -7.87 -17.29
CA PHE A 251 -14.28 -7.37 -17.76
C PHE A 251 -13.67 -8.30 -18.82
N VAL A 252 -13.61 -9.61 -18.55
CA VAL A 252 -13.07 -10.63 -19.47
C VAL A 252 -13.86 -10.67 -20.78
N SER A 253 -15.20 -10.63 -20.71
CA SER A 253 -16.06 -10.62 -21.89
C SER A 253 -15.81 -9.40 -22.79
N LEU A 254 -15.68 -8.20 -22.20
CA LEU A 254 -15.37 -6.99 -22.96
C LEU A 254 -13.96 -7.03 -23.57
N ARG A 255 -12.97 -7.51 -22.82
CA ARG A 255 -11.60 -7.70 -23.31
C ARG A 255 -11.55 -8.67 -24.49
N ASP A 256 -12.16 -9.84 -24.34
CA ASP A 256 -12.07 -10.93 -25.33
C ASP A 256 -12.89 -10.61 -26.60
N SER A 257 -13.92 -9.76 -26.49
CA SER A 257 -14.68 -9.26 -27.65
C SER A 257 -14.04 -8.03 -28.32
N GLY A 258 -12.95 -7.48 -27.77
CA GLY A 258 -12.32 -6.24 -28.24
C GLY A 258 -13.14 -4.98 -27.95
N GLY A 259 -14.15 -5.07 -27.08
CA GLY A 259 -15.02 -3.97 -26.67
C GLY A 259 -14.57 -3.26 -25.38
N LEU A 260 -13.36 -3.53 -24.89
CA LEU A 260 -12.79 -2.87 -23.73
C LEU A 260 -12.42 -1.43 -24.07
N ASP A 261 -13.05 -0.49 -23.39
CA ASP A 261 -12.78 0.94 -23.49
C ASP A 261 -12.24 1.42 -22.14
N GLU A 262 -10.91 1.56 -22.04
CA GLU A 262 -10.24 1.90 -20.78
C GLU A 262 -10.67 3.27 -20.27
N ASP A 263 -10.78 4.28 -21.14
CA ASP A 263 -11.21 5.63 -20.77
C ASP A 263 -12.61 5.60 -20.15
N LYS A 264 -13.51 4.79 -20.71
CA LYS A 264 -14.84 4.58 -20.15
C LYS A 264 -14.78 3.89 -18.78
N LEU A 265 -13.95 2.87 -18.59
CA LEU A 265 -13.76 2.23 -17.28
C LEU A 265 -13.23 3.21 -16.24
N LEU A 266 -12.28 4.07 -16.61
CA LEU A 266 -11.75 5.10 -15.73
C LEU A 266 -12.84 6.06 -15.22
N GLN A 267 -13.92 6.27 -15.99
CA GLN A 267 -15.07 7.07 -15.55
C GLN A 267 -16.07 6.24 -14.74
N GLU A 268 -16.43 5.04 -15.20
CA GLU A 268 -17.44 4.19 -14.58
C GLU A 268 -17.02 3.66 -13.20
N TRP A 269 -15.72 3.44 -12.99
CA TRP A 269 -15.16 2.96 -11.72
C TRP A 269 -14.74 4.08 -10.77
N LYS A 270 -15.00 5.35 -11.08
CA LYS A 270 -14.69 6.42 -10.12
C LYS A 270 -15.38 6.17 -8.80
N MET A 271 -14.65 6.44 -7.72
CA MET A 271 -15.20 6.36 -6.39
C MET A 271 -16.34 7.37 -6.21
N LYS A 272 -17.46 6.90 -5.65
CA LYS A 272 -18.65 7.71 -5.36
C LYS A 272 -18.84 7.76 -3.86
N ALA A 273 -18.69 8.94 -3.27
CA ALA A 273 -18.68 9.13 -1.81
C ALA A 273 -19.98 8.70 -1.12
N GLU A 274 -21.09 8.72 -1.85
CA GLU A 274 -22.43 8.33 -1.38
C GLU A 274 -22.65 6.81 -1.35
N ILE A 275 -21.81 6.03 -2.04
CA ILE A 275 -21.94 4.58 -2.07
C ILE A 275 -21.05 4.00 -0.97
N PRO A 276 -21.64 3.34 0.05
CA PRO A 276 -20.86 2.77 1.13
C PRO A 276 -20.04 1.59 0.59
N GLU A 277 -18.83 1.45 1.11
CA GLU A 277 -17.86 0.42 0.70
C GLU A 277 -17.31 -0.37 1.90
N PHE A 278 -16.61 -1.45 1.62
CA PHE A 278 -15.82 -2.18 2.59
C PHE A 278 -14.50 -2.65 1.97
N THR A 279 -13.50 -2.80 2.82
CA THR A 279 -12.23 -3.45 2.50
C THR A 279 -12.12 -4.72 3.33
N TRP A 280 -11.84 -5.83 2.66
CA TRP A 280 -11.68 -7.13 3.29
C TRP A 280 -10.37 -7.78 2.85
N MET A 281 -9.67 -8.40 3.81
CA MET A 281 -8.46 -9.17 3.55
C MET A 281 -8.44 -10.43 4.41
N GLU A 282 -8.10 -11.58 3.83
CA GLU A 282 -7.77 -12.82 4.53
C GLU A 282 -6.33 -13.23 4.21
N VAL A 283 -5.55 -13.48 5.26
CA VAL A 283 -4.20 -14.05 5.16
C VAL A 283 -4.20 -15.40 5.86
N ILE A 284 -3.84 -16.46 5.13
CA ILE A 284 -3.68 -17.81 5.67
C ILE A 284 -2.25 -18.26 5.44
N ALA A 285 -1.62 -18.81 6.47
CA ALA A 285 -0.34 -19.48 6.38
C ALA A 285 -0.42 -20.87 7.02
N THR A 286 0.06 -21.89 6.33
CA THR A 286 0.03 -23.28 6.76
C THR A 286 1.46 -23.82 6.85
N SER A 287 1.81 -24.42 7.98
CA SER A 287 3.10 -25.06 8.22
C SER A 287 3.23 -26.38 7.45
N LEU A 288 4.44 -26.93 7.32
CA LEU A 288 4.66 -28.28 6.78
C LEU A 288 3.97 -29.38 7.60
N GLY A 289 3.70 -29.14 8.89
CA GLY A 289 2.99 -30.05 9.78
C GLY A 289 1.46 -29.94 9.70
N GLY A 290 0.92 -28.96 8.99
CA GLY A 290 -0.52 -28.72 8.84
C GLY A 290 -1.13 -27.69 9.79
N ASP A 291 -0.34 -27.14 10.73
CA ASP A 291 -0.79 -26.03 11.57
C ASP A 291 -1.07 -24.80 10.73
N THR A 292 -2.11 -24.04 11.08
CA THR A 292 -2.55 -22.89 10.28
C THR A 292 -2.73 -21.65 11.15
N LEU A 293 -2.21 -20.52 10.68
CA LEU A 293 -2.56 -19.18 11.15
C LEU A 293 -3.48 -18.53 10.11
N ARG A 294 -4.55 -17.90 10.59
CA ARG A 294 -5.50 -17.17 9.75
C ARG A 294 -5.79 -15.82 10.38
N TRP A 295 -5.66 -14.77 9.58
CA TRP A 295 -6.12 -13.43 9.91
C TRP A 295 -7.17 -12.99 8.93
N THR A 296 -8.23 -12.36 9.44
CA THR A 296 -9.23 -11.66 8.64
C THR A 296 -9.29 -10.22 9.10
N ILE A 297 -9.16 -9.30 8.16
CA ILE A 297 -9.19 -7.85 8.35
C ILE A 297 -10.41 -7.33 7.59
N GLU A 298 -11.22 -6.51 8.24
CA GLU A 298 -12.41 -5.90 7.67
C GLU A 298 -12.54 -4.44 8.15
N ASP A 299 -12.82 -3.53 7.22
CA ASP A 299 -13.15 -2.13 7.50
C ASP A 299 -14.31 -1.72 6.60
N GLU A 300 -15.30 -1.01 7.16
CA GLU A 300 -16.51 -0.56 6.44
C GLU A 300 -16.50 0.95 6.17
N GLY A 301 -15.36 1.61 6.37
CA GLY A 301 -15.27 3.06 6.38
C GLY A 301 -15.65 3.66 7.74
N GLY A 302 -15.53 4.98 7.84
CA GLY A 302 -15.93 5.73 9.02
C GLY A 302 -16.04 7.22 8.72
N ASP A 303 -16.36 8.01 9.74
CA ASP A 303 -16.47 9.47 9.62
C ASP A 303 -15.15 10.15 9.21
N ASP A 304 -14.03 9.43 9.34
CA ASP A 304 -12.68 9.90 9.02
C ASP A 304 -12.15 9.42 7.67
N GLY A 305 -12.90 8.61 6.92
CA GLY A 305 -12.51 8.20 5.56
C GLY A 305 -13.19 6.94 5.04
N SER A 306 -12.99 6.68 3.76
CA SER A 306 -13.45 5.45 3.11
C SER A 306 -12.74 4.22 3.69
N SER A 307 -13.32 3.03 3.50
CA SER A 307 -12.74 1.78 3.98
C SER A 307 -11.31 1.54 3.48
N MET A 308 -11.06 1.83 2.20
CA MET A 308 -9.74 1.64 1.61
C MET A 308 -8.74 2.68 2.11
N ALA A 309 -9.18 3.94 2.21
CA ALA A 309 -8.36 5.02 2.74
C ALA A 309 -7.90 4.69 4.17
N ARG A 310 -8.80 4.15 4.99
CA ARG A 310 -8.52 3.71 6.35
C ARG A 310 -7.60 2.48 6.36
N ALA A 311 -8.00 1.37 5.74
CA ALA A 311 -7.25 0.12 5.79
C ALA A 311 -5.81 0.28 5.25
N THR A 312 -5.62 1.06 4.20
CA THR A 312 -4.30 1.32 3.61
C THR A 312 -3.57 2.43 4.35
N GLY A 313 -4.20 3.58 4.51
CA GLY A 313 -3.58 4.78 5.06
C GLY A 313 -3.22 4.65 6.54
N LEU A 314 -3.94 3.83 7.33
CA LEU A 314 -3.55 3.56 8.71
C LEU A 314 -2.21 2.79 8.79
N VAL A 315 -1.94 1.88 7.85
CA VAL A 315 -0.65 1.17 7.78
C VAL A 315 0.47 2.17 7.45
N THR A 316 0.27 3.00 6.42
CA THR A 316 1.22 4.05 6.03
C THR A 316 1.47 5.05 7.16
N THR A 317 0.40 5.51 7.83
CA THR A 317 0.47 6.43 8.96
C THR A 317 1.24 5.82 10.12
N CYS A 318 0.94 4.58 10.49
CA CYS A 318 1.62 3.89 11.58
C CYS A 318 3.13 3.78 11.29
N CYS A 319 3.49 3.41 10.06
CA CYS A 319 4.89 3.36 9.63
C CYS A 319 5.55 4.75 9.70
N ALA A 320 4.86 5.81 9.26
CA ALA A 320 5.37 7.18 9.37
C ALA A 320 5.65 7.58 10.83
N LEU A 321 4.72 7.29 11.73
CA LEU A 321 4.90 7.55 13.16
C LEU A 321 6.09 6.78 13.75
N MET A 322 6.29 5.52 13.34
CA MET A 322 7.46 4.74 13.76
C MET A 322 8.78 5.36 13.30
N PHE A 323 8.85 5.85 12.06
CA PHE A 323 10.05 6.50 11.53
C PHE A 323 10.28 7.89 12.13
N ILE A 324 9.23 8.60 12.53
CA ILE A 324 9.35 9.86 13.28
C ILE A 324 9.93 9.58 14.68
N GLU A 325 9.46 8.54 15.36
CA GLU A 325 9.97 8.16 16.70
C GLU A 325 11.38 7.58 16.62
N LYS A 326 11.65 6.74 15.61
CA LYS A 326 12.91 6.01 15.42
C LYS A 326 13.42 6.21 13.99
N PRO A 327 14.09 7.34 13.67
CA PRO A 327 14.59 7.62 12.32
C PRO A 327 15.56 6.58 11.76
N THR A 328 16.20 5.79 12.62
CA THR A 328 17.13 4.70 12.26
C THR A 328 16.51 3.32 12.36
N LEU A 329 15.17 3.20 12.32
CA LEU A 329 14.43 1.93 12.40
C LEU A 329 14.94 0.90 11.38
N LEU A 330 15.32 1.37 10.19
CA LEU A 330 15.99 0.60 9.16
C LEU A 330 17.34 1.25 8.79
N PRO A 331 18.35 0.45 8.39
CA PRO A 331 19.59 0.98 7.84
C PRO A 331 19.33 1.62 6.47
N PRO A 332 20.25 2.46 5.96
CA PRO A 332 20.19 2.94 4.57
C PRO A 332 20.01 1.80 3.56
N GLY A 333 19.22 2.04 2.52
CA GLY A 333 18.87 1.04 1.49
C GLY A 333 17.39 1.01 1.15
N VAL A 334 17.01 0.00 0.37
CA VAL A 334 15.62 -0.27 -0.06
C VAL A 334 15.12 -1.54 0.62
N HIS A 335 13.96 -1.43 1.28
CA HIS A 335 13.43 -2.45 2.18
C HIS A 335 11.94 -2.72 1.90
N PRO A 336 11.53 -3.99 1.76
CA PRO A 336 10.11 -4.33 1.70
C PRO A 336 9.45 -4.24 3.08
N PRO A 337 8.12 -4.33 3.19
CA PRO A 337 7.42 -4.22 4.47
C PRO A 337 7.92 -5.24 5.51
N GLU A 338 8.14 -6.48 5.09
CA GLU A 338 8.61 -7.59 5.94
C GLU A 338 10.05 -7.44 6.47
N ALA A 339 10.79 -6.41 6.05
CA ALA A 339 12.07 -6.05 6.64
C ALA A 339 11.93 -5.26 7.96
N LEU A 340 10.73 -4.73 8.26
CA LEU A 340 10.48 -4.10 9.56
C LEU A 340 10.72 -5.10 10.71
N PRO A 341 11.22 -4.62 11.86
CA PRO A 341 11.38 -5.45 13.04
C PRO A 341 10.08 -6.19 13.41
N ALA A 342 10.22 -7.43 13.89
CA ALA A 342 9.06 -8.33 14.08
C ALA A 342 7.96 -7.74 14.98
N ASN A 343 8.34 -6.93 15.97
CA ASN A 343 7.43 -6.23 16.88
C ASN A 343 6.59 -5.16 16.18
N GLU A 344 7.04 -4.61 15.06
CA GLU A 344 6.30 -3.54 14.37
C GLU A 344 5.07 -4.05 13.62
N ALA A 345 5.04 -5.32 13.23
CA ALA A 345 3.81 -5.95 12.73
C ALA A 345 2.70 -5.95 13.80
N ARG A 346 3.07 -6.16 15.07
CA ARG A 346 2.14 -6.07 16.20
C ARG A 346 1.68 -4.64 16.43
N THR A 347 2.60 -3.67 16.42
CA THR A 347 2.26 -2.25 16.53
C THR A 347 1.26 -1.81 15.45
N ILE A 348 1.46 -2.20 14.19
CA ILE A 348 0.53 -1.90 13.08
C ILE A 348 -0.84 -2.55 13.33
N MET A 349 -0.88 -3.83 13.74
CA MET A 349 -2.14 -4.51 14.06
C MET A 349 -2.90 -3.81 15.19
N GLU A 350 -2.20 -3.41 16.25
CA GLU A 350 -2.79 -2.68 17.38
C GLU A 350 -3.30 -1.30 16.95
N TYR A 351 -2.53 -0.58 16.13
CA TYR A 351 -2.93 0.72 15.60
C TYR A 351 -4.18 0.64 14.71
N LEU A 352 -4.28 -0.37 13.83
CA LEU A 352 -5.47 -0.64 13.03
C LEU A 352 -6.70 -0.88 13.92
N LYS A 353 -6.57 -1.77 14.92
CA LYS A 353 -7.65 -2.08 15.88
C LYS A 353 -8.08 -0.85 16.68
N GLN A 354 -7.13 -0.04 17.16
CA GLN A 354 -7.41 1.19 17.91
C GLN A 354 -8.16 2.23 17.07
N ASN A 355 -7.97 2.21 15.75
CA ASN A 355 -8.69 3.06 14.80
C ASN A 355 -9.97 2.42 14.26
N GLY A 356 -10.44 1.30 14.84
CA GLY A 356 -11.74 0.70 14.53
C GLY A 356 -11.74 -0.33 13.41
N VAL A 357 -10.59 -0.69 12.85
CA VAL A 357 -10.49 -1.79 11.87
C VAL A 357 -10.74 -3.12 12.58
N HIS A 358 -11.67 -3.93 12.08
CA HIS A 358 -11.97 -5.23 12.66
C HIS A 358 -10.92 -6.26 12.22
N ILE A 359 -10.20 -6.84 13.17
CA ILE A 359 -9.18 -7.87 12.89
C ILE A 359 -9.42 -9.08 13.78
N THR A 360 -9.65 -10.23 13.16
CA THR A 360 -9.72 -11.55 13.80
C THR A 360 -8.50 -12.39 13.41
N GLY A 361 -8.01 -13.22 14.33
CA GLY A 361 -6.83 -14.04 14.12
C GLY A 361 -5.94 -14.12 15.36
N PRO A 362 -4.86 -14.91 15.31
CA PRO A 362 -3.92 -15.02 16.42
C PRO A 362 -3.17 -13.70 16.65
N ALA A 363 -2.75 -13.47 17.90
CA ALA A 363 -1.92 -12.33 18.24
C ALA A 363 -0.52 -12.46 17.60
N ILE A 364 0.05 -11.33 17.18
CA ILE A 364 1.44 -11.26 16.73
C ILE A 364 2.32 -11.12 17.97
N GLN A 365 3.16 -12.12 18.24
CA GLN A 365 4.15 -12.08 19.32
C GLN A 365 5.36 -11.23 18.97
#